data_AF-A0A967GWU7-F1
#
_entry.id   AF-A0A967GWU7-F1
#
_cell.length_a   1.000
_cell.length_b   1.000
_cell.length_c   1.000
_cell.angle_alpha   90.00
_cell.angle_beta   90.00
_cell.angle_gamma   90.00
#
_symmetry.space_group_name_H-M   'P 1'
#
loop_
_entity.id
_entity.type
_entity.pdbx_description
1 polymer ?
#
loop_
_entity_poly.entity_id
_entity_poly.type
_entity_poly.pdbx_seq_one_letter_code
_entity_poly.pdbx_strand_id
1 'polypeptide(L)'
;MIGGWLLLSHYVGIPMYRRGMYTNAEYLEARFGVGARVISVLVQVLYRTVMIGMISTAIFLTLTVVCGWGSVQAWAAVAGVALLATIYTSAGGLRSVALTDAMQAVVILVAAIVIFATVADQVGGWGGLEAKIAETDPVLAEQMMHIGSDRIERVDTSGLPEEKVARHLRIGGT
;
A
#
# COMPACT_ATOMS: atom_id res chain seq x y z
N MET A 1 11.23 3.17 3.52
CA MET A 1 11.06 2.14 2.47
C MET A 1 11.20 2.70 1.05
N ILE A 2 10.58 3.83 0.70
CA ILE A 2 10.63 4.43 -0.65
C ILE A 2 12.06 4.72 -1.15
N GLY A 3 12.95 5.25 -0.29
CA GLY A 3 14.35 5.51 -0.66
C GLY A 3 15.16 4.26 -1.03
N GLY A 4 14.86 3.11 -0.41
CA GLY A 4 15.50 1.84 -0.75
C GLY A 4 15.09 1.32 -2.13
N TRP A 5 13.81 1.47 -2.48
CA TRP A 5 13.30 1.13 -3.82
C TRP A 5 13.88 2.04 -4.91
N LEU A 6 14.08 3.33 -4.62
CA LEU A 6 14.71 4.27 -5.55
C LEU A 6 16.18 3.94 -5.80
N LEU A 7 16.94 3.62 -4.75
CA LEU A 7 18.33 3.19 -4.87
C LEU A 7 18.44 1.87 -5.64
N LEU A 8 17.61 0.88 -5.31
CA LEU A 8 17.58 -0.40 -6.02
C LEU A 8 17.24 -0.21 -7.51
N SER A 9 16.24 0.63 -7.81
CA SER A 9 15.86 0.96 -9.19
C SER A 9 17.01 1.60 -9.96
N HIS A 10 17.73 2.54 -9.35
CA HIS A 10 18.87 3.20 -9.99
C HIS A 10 20.04 2.24 -10.23
N TYR A 11 20.45 1.47 -9.20
CA TYR A 11 21.61 0.59 -9.27
C TYR A 11 21.37 -0.70 -10.05
N VAL A 12 20.15 -1.22 -10.12
CA VAL A 12 19.83 -2.47 -10.84
C VAL A 12 19.17 -2.19 -12.20
N GLY A 13 18.30 -1.18 -12.28
CA GLY A 13 17.59 -0.84 -13.51
C GLY A 13 18.51 -0.31 -14.60
N ILE A 14 19.40 0.64 -14.28
CA ILE A 14 20.33 1.22 -15.26
C ILE A 14 21.26 0.18 -15.91
N PRO A 15 21.94 -0.72 -15.17
CA PRO A 15 22.78 -1.74 -15.80
C PRO A 15 21.97 -2.84 -16.52
N MET A 16 20.72 -3.10 -16.12
CA MET A 16 19.83 -4.04 -16.82
C MET A 16 19.49 -3.54 -18.23
N TYR A 17 19.06 -2.27 -18.35
CA TYR A 17 18.75 -1.65 -19.64
C TYR A 17 19.99 -1.50 -20.52
N ARG A 18 21.16 -1.18 -19.95
CA ARG A 18 22.42 -1.07 -20.72
C ARG A 18 22.89 -2.39 -21.34
N ARG A 19 22.43 -3.54 -20.83
CA ARG A 19 22.72 -4.87 -21.37
C ARG A 19 21.64 -5.39 -22.34
N GLY A 20 20.63 -4.58 -22.67
CA GLY A 20 19.55 -4.97 -23.58
C GLY A 20 18.59 -6.01 -23.02
N MET A 21 18.55 -6.19 -21.69
CA MET A 21 17.62 -7.11 -21.02
C MET A 21 16.38 -6.34 -20.59
N TYR A 22 15.21 -6.76 -21.09
CA TYR A 22 13.95 -6.02 -20.89
C TYR A 22 13.06 -6.65 -19.83
N THR A 23 13.37 -7.87 -19.38
CA THR A 23 12.61 -8.57 -18.33
C THR A 23 13.48 -8.98 -17.14
N ASN A 24 12.91 -8.95 -15.93
CA ASN A 24 13.60 -9.38 -14.72
C ASN A 24 14.12 -10.83 -14.83
N ALA A 25 13.37 -11.70 -15.50
CA ALA A 25 13.76 -13.09 -15.71
C ALA A 25 14.99 -13.24 -16.64
N GLU A 26 15.13 -12.43 -17.69
CA GLU A 26 16.33 -12.39 -18.54
C GLU A 26 17.56 -11.91 -17.77
N TYR A 27 17.39 -10.93 -16.87
CA TYR A 27 18.47 -10.47 -16.00
C TYR A 27 18.97 -11.59 -15.08
N LEU A 28 18.04 -12.36 -14.49
CA LEU A 28 18.39 -13.52 -13.67
C LEU A 28 19.04 -14.64 -14.51
N GLU A 29 18.58 -14.85 -15.74
CA GLU A 29 19.18 -15.82 -16.66
C GLU A 29 20.63 -15.49 -17.00
N ALA A 30 20.92 -14.23 -17.34
CA ALA A 30 22.28 -13.79 -17.66
C ALA A 30 23.26 -13.91 -16.47
N ARG A 31 22.76 -13.90 -15.23
CA ARG A 31 23.58 -13.96 -14.01
C ARG A 31 23.68 -15.35 -13.39
N PHE A 32 22.61 -16.15 -13.44
CA PHE A 32 22.44 -17.41 -12.71
C PHE A 32 22.06 -18.61 -13.60
N GLY A 33 21.84 -18.39 -14.90
CA GLY A 33 21.48 -19.41 -15.88
C GLY A 33 19.98 -19.70 -15.98
N VAL A 34 19.62 -20.63 -16.87
CA VAL A 34 18.23 -20.94 -17.26
C VAL A 34 17.36 -21.40 -16.09
N GLY A 35 17.92 -22.08 -15.09
CA GLY A 35 17.19 -22.50 -13.90
C GLY A 35 16.58 -21.33 -13.10
N ALA A 36 17.32 -20.23 -12.98
CA ALA A 36 16.84 -19.03 -12.29
C ALA A 36 15.71 -18.32 -13.07
N ARG A 37 15.73 -18.37 -14.42
CA ARG A 37 14.65 -17.86 -15.27
C ARG A 37 13.34 -18.57 -14.98
N VAL A 38 13.35 -19.91 -14.95
CA VAL A 38 12.15 -20.72 -14.74
C VAL A 38 11.54 -20.47 -13.37
N ILE A 39 12.38 -20.44 -12.32
CA ILE A 39 11.93 -20.13 -10.95
C ILE A 39 11.33 -18.71 -10.89
N SER A 40 12.00 -17.72 -11.48
CA SER A 40 11.52 -16.33 -11.50
C SER A 40 10.15 -16.19 -12.19
N VAL A 41 9.98 -16.84 -13.34
CA VAL A 41 8.70 -16.84 -14.07
C VAL A 41 7.61 -17.54 -13.27
N LEU A 42 7.90 -18.69 -12.65
CA LEU A 42 6.93 -19.41 -11.81
C LEU A 42 6.47 -18.56 -10.61
N VAL A 43 7.41 -17.94 -9.90
CA VAL A 43 7.09 -17.04 -8.78
C VAL A 43 6.24 -15.87 -9.26
N GLN A 44 6.60 -15.27 -10.40
CA GLN A 44 5.86 -14.13 -10.96
C GLN A 44 4.44 -14.51 -11.39
N VAL A 45 4.24 -15.69 -11.98
CA VAL A 45 2.92 -16.21 -12.33
C VAL A 45 2.09 -16.46 -11.06
N LEU A 46 2.65 -17.14 -10.06
CA LEU A 46 1.96 -17.43 -8.81
C LEU A 46 1.53 -16.14 -8.10
N TYR A 47 2.45 -15.18 -7.96
CA TYR A 47 2.17 -13.88 -7.38
C TYR A 47 1.04 -13.16 -8.11
N ARG A 48 1.06 -13.16 -9.45
CA ARG A 48 0.06 -12.46 -10.24
C ARG A 48 -1.32 -13.11 -10.16
N THR A 49 -1.39 -14.44 -10.09
CA THR A 49 -2.63 -15.19 -9.86
C THR A 49 -3.25 -14.83 -8.51
N VAL A 50 -2.46 -14.80 -7.43
CA VAL A 50 -2.93 -14.43 -6.10
C VAL A 50 -3.44 -12.98 -6.08
N MET A 51 -2.72 -12.06 -6.72
CA MET A 51 -3.12 -10.66 -6.81
C MET A 51 -4.45 -10.47 -7.54
N ILE A 52 -4.66 -11.14 -8.67
CA ILE A 52 -5.95 -11.08 -9.40
C ILE A 52 -7.09 -11.62 -8.53
N GLY A 53 -6.84 -12.67 -7.74
CA GLY A 53 -7.80 -13.19 -6.76
C GLY A 53 -8.20 -12.13 -5.73
N MET A 54 -7.22 -11.47 -5.09
CA MET A 54 -7.50 -10.41 -4.11
C MET A 54 -8.29 -9.25 -4.71
N ILE A 55 -7.90 -8.78 -5.90
CA ILE A 55 -8.59 -7.69 -6.58
C ILE A 55 -10.04 -8.08 -6.91
N SER A 56 -10.26 -9.30 -7.39
CA SER A 56 -11.60 -9.81 -7.70
C SER A 56 -12.50 -9.85 -6.47
N THR A 57 -11.98 -10.31 -5.34
CA THR A 57 -12.70 -10.32 -4.06
C THR A 57 -12.98 -8.89 -3.56
N ALA A 58 -12.06 -7.96 -3.72
CA ALA A 58 -12.26 -6.56 -3.35
C ALA A 58 -13.38 -5.90 -4.18
N ILE A 59 -13.46 -6.19 -5.48
CA ILE A 59 -14.55 -5.71 -6.35
C ILE A 59 -15.88 -6.33 -5.92
N PHE A 60 -15.91 -7.63 -5.66
CA PHE A 60 -17.11 -8.32 -5.14
C PHE A 60 -17.59 -7.68 -3.83
N LEU A 61 -16.69 -7.44 -2.88
CA LEU A 61 -17.04 -6.82 -1.60
C LEU A 61 -17.55 -5.39 -1.80
N THR A 62 -16.93 -4.62 -2.71
CA THR A 62 -17.38 -3.27 -3.03
C THR A 62 -18.78 -3.28 -3.64
N LEU A 63 -19.07 -4.16 -4.60
CA LEU A 63 -20.40 -4.26 -5.22
C LEU A 63 -21.48 -4.72 -4.24
N THR A 64 -21.15 -5.65 -3.35
CA THR A 64 -22.12 -6.16 -2.36
C THR A 64 -22.37 -5.14 -1.24
N VAL A 65 -21.34 -4.49 -0.72
CA VAL A 65 -21.46 -3.53 0.40
C VAL A 65 -21.96 -2.16 -0.06
N VAL A 66 -21.43 -1.64 -1.16
CA VAL A 66 -21.78 -0.29 -1.64
C VAL A 66 -23.06 -0.29 -2.47
N CYS A 67 -23.22 -1.26 -3.37
CA CYS A 67 -24.40 -1.32 -4.25
C CYS A 67 -25.54 -2.21 -3.70
N GLY A 68 -25.32 -2.95 -2.62
CA GLY A 68 -26.33 -3.84 -2.03
C GLY A 68 -26.70 -5.03 -2.92
N TRP A 69 -25.86 -5.39 -3.89
CA TRP A 69 -26.16 -6.44 -4.87
C TRP A 69 -26.09 -7.84 -4.23
N GLY A 70 -26.94 -8.75 -4.71
CA GLY A 70 -26.89 -10.16 -4.29
C GLY A 70 -25.60 -10.84 -4.76
N SER A 71 -25.14 -11.86 -4.03
CA SER A 71 -23.86 -12.54 -4.29
C SER A 71 -23.72 -13.05 -5.72
N VAL A 72 -24.81 -13.57 -6.32
CA VAL A 72 -24.82 -14.07 -7.69
C VAL A 72 -24.61 -12.94 -8.71
N GLN A 73 -25.24 -11.79 -8.51
CA GLN A 73 -25.12 -10.62 -9.39
C GLN A 73 -23.71 -10.02 -9.31
N ALA A 74 -23.14 -9.92 -8.11
CA ALA A 74 -21.79 -9.41 -7.92
C ALA A 74 -20.74 -10.32 -8.58
N TRP A 75 -20.85 -11.65 -8.46
CA TRP A 75 -19.95 -12.58 -9.16
C TRP A 75 -20.12 -12.52 -10.69
N ALA A 76 -21.35 -12.37 -11.19
CA ALA A 76 -21.59 -12.18 -12.62
C ALA A 76 -20.94 -10.90 -13.14
N ALA A 77 -20.97 -9.81 -12.36
CA ALA A 77 -20.32 -8.56 -12.71
C ALA A 77 -18.78 -8.68 -12.71
N VAL A 78 -18.20 -9.32 -11.69
CA VAL A 78 -16.75 -9.60 -11.65
C VAL A 78 -16.32 -10.43 -12.86
N ALA A 79 -17.07 -11.48 -13.21
CA ALA A 79 -16.80 -12.29 -14.39
C ALA A 79 -16.92 -11.48 -15.69
N GLY A 80 -17.92 -10.61 -15.79
CA GLY A 80 -18.10 -9.70 -16.93
C GLY A 80 -16.93 -8.75 -17.11
N VAL A 81 -16.46 -8.12 -16.02
CA VAL A 81 -15.28 -7.24 -16.04
C VAL A 81 -14.03 -8.02 -16.44
N ALA A 82 -13.82 -9.21 -15.88
CA ALA A 82 -12.68 -10.07 -16.22
C ALA A 82 -12.69 -10.49 -17.71
N LEU A 83 -13.87 -10.78 -18.26
CA LEU A 83 -14.03 -11.13 -19.67
C LEU A 83 -13.73 -9.93 -20.58
N LEU A 84 -14.27 -8.76 -20.29
CA LEU A 84 -13.94 -7.53 -21.01
C LEU A 84 -12.44 -7.22 -20.93
N ALA A 85 -11.86 -7.38 -19.74
CA ALA A 85 -10.42 -7.24 -19.51
C ALA A 85 -9.58 -8.16 -20.39
N THR A 86 -9.99 -9.41 -20.51
CA THR A 86 -9.31 -10.40 -21.34
C THR A 86 -9.43 -10.06 -22.83
N ILE A 87 -10.60 -9.59 -23.28
CA ILE A 87 -10.82 -9.24 -24.69
C ILE A 87 -9.96 -8.04 -25.10
N TYR A 88 -9.99 -6.93 -24.37
CA TYR A 88 -9.19 -5.76 -24.76
C TYR A 88 -7.69 -6.02 -24.59
N THR A 89 -7.28 -6.83 -23.59
CA THR A 89 -5.87 -7.17 -23.38
C THR A 89 -5.34 -8.05 -24.51
N SER A 90 -6.12 -9.04 -24.96
CA SER A 90 -5.71 -9.92 -26.05
C SER A 90 -5.65 -9.20 -27.39
N ALA A 91 -6.57 -8.27 -27.67
CA ALA A 91 -6.58 -7.51 -28.92
C ALA A 91 -5.50 -6.42 -28.99
N GLY A 92 -5.18 -5.77 -27.87
CA GLY A 92 -4.35 -4.56 -27.85
C GLY A 92 -2.89 -4.73 -27.43
N GLY A 93 -2.52 -5.85 -26.81
CA GLY A 93 -1.17 -6.11 -26.31
C GLY A 93 -0.71 -5.11 -25.24
N LEU A 94 0.61 -5.04 -24.99
CA LEU A 94 1.19 -4.26 -23.88
C LEU A 94 0.88 -2.75 -23.96
N ARG A 95 0.72 -2.20 -25.17
CA ARG A 95 0.39 -0.77 -25.39
C ARG A 95 -1.02 -0.43 -24.93
N SER A 96 -1.99 -1.29 -25.20
CA SER A 96 -3.37 -1.06 -24.78
C SER A 96 -3.51 -1.11 -23.26
N VAL A 97 -2.79 -2.04 -22.62
CA VAL A 97 -2.76 -2.14 -21.15
C VAL A 97 -2.17 -0.88 -20.54
N ALA A 98 -1.07 -0.36 -21.10
CA ALA A 98 -0.44 0.87 -20.62
C ALA A 98 -1.36 2.10 -20.76
N LEU A 99 -2.12 2.19 -21.85
CA LEU A 99 -3.10 3.26 -22.02
C LEU A 99 -4.22 3.18 -20.98
N THR A 100 -4.77 1.98 -20.75
CA THR A 100 -5.82 1.80 -19.73
C THR A 100 -5.32 2.07 -18.32
N ASP A 101 -4.06 1.72 -18.01
CA ASP A 101 -3.44 1.99 -16.71
C ASP A 101 -3.26 3.49 -16.48
N ALA A 102 -2.79 4.23 -17.50
CA ALA A 102 -2.68 5.68 -17.43
C ALA A 102 -4.04 6.36 -17.22
N MET A 103 -5.08 5.90 -17.92
CA MET A 103 -6.44 6.40 -17.72
C MET A 103 -6.96 6.08 -16.31
N GLN A 104 -6.73 4.86 -15.81
CA GLN A 104 -7.17 4.45 -14.48
C GLN A 104 -6.46 5.22 -13.37
N ALA A 105 -5.19 5.55 -13.53
CA ALA A 105 -4.44 6.38 -12.60
C ALA A 105 -5.07 7.79 -12.47
N VAL A 106 -5.51 8.38 -13.57
CA VAL A 106 -6.21 9.69 -13.56
C VAL A 106 -7.55 9.58 -12.84
N VAL A 107 -8.33 8.53 -13.11
CA VAL A 107 -9.63 8.32 -12.44
C VAL A 107 -9.47 8.16 -10.93
N ILE A 108 -8.49 7.36 -10.49
CA ILE A 108 -8.20 7.17 -9.05
C ILE A 108 -7.74 8.47 -8.41
N LEU A 109 -6.92 9.27 -9.09
CA LEU A 109 -6.45 10.56 -8.57
C LEU A 109 -7.63 11.53 -8.35
N VAL A 110 -8.52 11.65 -9.33
CA VAL A 110 -9.72 12.50 -9.20
C VAL A 110 -10.63 12.00 -8.08
N ALA A 111 -10.87 10.69 -8.01
CA ALA A 111 -11.67 10.09 -6.94
C ALA A 111 -11.06 10.36 -5.56
N ALA A 112 -9.74 10.26 -5.41
CA ALA A 112 -9.04 10.55 -4.17
C ALA A 112 -9.21 12.02 -3.74
N ILE A 113 -9.11 12.97 -4.67
CA ILE A 113 -9.32 14.40 -4.39
C ILE A 113 -10.77 14.66 -3.93
N VAL A 114 -11.74 14.07 -4.62
CA VAL A 114 -13.16 14.22 -4.28
C VAL A 114 -13.46 13.63 -2.89
N ILE A 115 -12.96 12.42 -2.61
CA ILE A 115 -13.10 11.79 -1.29
C ILE A 115 -12.45 12.65 -0.23
N PHE A 116 -11.22 13.13 -0.46
CA PHE A 116 -10.52 13.99 0.49
C PHE A 116 -11.31 15.29 0.78
N ALA A 117 -11.82 15.97 -0.25
CA ALA A 117 -12.57 17.21 -0.08
C ALA A 117 -13.89 16.99 0.68
N THR A 118 -14.63 15.94 0.33
CA THR A 118 -15.92 15.61 0.98
C THR A 118 -15.76 15.12 2.41
N VAL A 119 -14.69 14.39 2.71
CA VAL A 119 -14.35 14.00 4.09
C VAL A 119 -13.89 15.22 4.89
N ALA A 120 -13.04 16.08 4.32
CA ALA A 120 -12.59 17.29 4.98
C ALA A 120 -13.75 18.24 5.35
N ASP A 121 -14.73 18.39 4.45
CA ASP A 121 -15.93 19.20 4.72
C ASP A 121 -16.79 18.58 5.84
N GLN A 122 -17.09 17.27 5.77
CA GLN A 122 -17.89 16.57 6.78
C GLN A 122 -17.23 16.54 8.17
N VAL A 123 -15.90 16.53 8.20
CA VAL A 123 -15.13 16.51 9.44
C VAL A 123 -14.97 17.93 10.02
N GLY A 124 -15.32 19.00 9.29
CA GLY A 124 -15.18 20.38 9.75
C GLY A 124 -13.77 20.95 9.57
N GLY A 125 -13.04 20.47 8.56
CA GLY A 125 -11.67 20.84 8.26
C GLY A 125 -10.66 20.29 9.26
N TRP A 126 -9.51 20.96 9.37
CA TRP A 126 -8.41 20.52 10.23
C TRP A 126 -8.78 20.52 11.72
N GLY A 127 -9.50 21.55 12.19
CA GLY A 127 -9.89 21.64 13.60
C GLY A 127 -10.91 20.59 14.03
N GLY A 128 -11.86 20.25 13.16
CA GLY A 128 -12.81 19.17 13.46
C GLY A 128 -12.20 17.77 13.31
N LEU A 129 -11.13 17.63 12.51
CA LEU A 129 -10.32 16.41 12.44
C LEU A 129 -9.58 16.20 13.76
N GLU A 130 -8.92 17.22 14.29
CA GLU A 130 -8.27 17.18 15.60
C GLU A 130 -9.26 16.83 16.72
N ALA A 131 -10.45 17.44 16.71
CA ALA A 131 -11.49 17.17 17.69
C ALA A 131 -11.99 15.71 17.64
N LYS A 132 -12.28 15.18 16.44
CA LYS A 132 -12.74 13.79 16.27
C LYS A 132 -11.65 12.76 16.59
N ILE A 133 -10.39 13.06 16.28
CA ILE A 133 -9.26 12.21 16.64
C ILE A 133 -9.09 12.19 18.16
N ALA A 134 -9.16 13.34 18.83
CA ALA A 134 -9.09 13.42 20.30
C ALA A 134 -10.24 12.71 21.01
N GLU A 135 -11.44 12.70 20.41
CA GLU A 135 -12.61 11.98 20.94
C GLU A 135 -12.51 10.46 20.75
N THR A 136 -11.91 10.00 19.65
CA THR A 136 -11.85 8.56 19.30
C THR A 136 -10.64 7.87 19.92
N ASP A 137 -9.50 8.56 20.03
CA ASP A 137 -8.27 8.03 20.63
C ASP A 137 -7.42 9.15 21.28
N PRO A 138 -7.52 9.37 22.60
CA PRO A 138 -6.82 10.47 23.28
C PRO A 138 -5.29 10.32 23.23
N VAL A 139 -4.76 9.12 22.97
CA VAL A 139 -3.33 8.86 22.84
C VAL A 139 -2.80 9.33 21.47
N LEU A 140 -3.60 9.21 20.42
CA LEU A 140 -3.19 9.56 19.06
C LEU A 140 -3.15 11.07 18.83
N ALA A 141 -4.09 11.81 19.44
CA ALA A 141 -4.11 13.28 19.38
C ALA A 141 -2.86 13.90 20.06
N GLU A 142 -2.39 13.30 21.15
CA GLU A 142 -1.18 13.74 21.86
C GLU A 142 0.09 13.41 21.04
N GLN A 143 0.10 12.30 20.29
CA GLN A 143 1.23 11.88 19.44
C GLN A 143 1.35 12.67 18.13
N MET A 144 0.25 13.12 17.52
CA MET A 144 0.30 13.82 16.22
C MET A 144 0.95 15.21 16.30
N MET A 145 0.94 15.86 17.47
CA MET A 145 1.65 17.13 17.71
C MET A 145 3.07 16.95 18.27
N HIS A 146 3.48 15.71 18.61
CA HIS A 146 4.83 15.41 19.08
C HIS A 146 5.65 14.74 17.98
N ILE A 147 6.43 15.53 17.22
CA ILE A 147 7.52 14.99 16.39
C ILE A 147 8.66 14.59 17.35
N GLY A 148 8.50 13.42 17.96
CA GLY A 148 9.40 12.86 18.95
C GLY A 148 8.74 11.68 19.61
N SER A 149 9.17 10.46 19.25
CA SER A 149 8.76 9.24 19.95
C SER A 149 9.43 9.22 21.32
N ASP A 150 8.92 9.99 22.28
CA ASP A 150 9.22 9.77 23.70
C ASP A 150 8.04 9.07 24.34
N ARG A 151 8.18 7.76 24.49
CA ARG A 151 7.21 6.90 25.16
C ARG A 151 7.36 7.14 26.66
N ILE A 152 6.60 8.08 27.22
CA ILE A 152 6.65 8.36 28.66
C ILE A 152 5.90 7.24 29.42
N GLU A 153 6.64 6.23 29.85
CA GLU A 153 6.15 5.19 30.76
C GLU A 153 6.15 5.73 32.20
N ARG A 154 4.96 6.05 32.74
CA ARG A 154 4.82 6.50 34.15
C ARG A 154 4.97 5.30 35.09
N VAL A 155 6.12 5.19 35.74
CA VAL A 155 6.36 4.25 36.84
C VAL A 155 6.10 4.96 38.17
N ASP A 156 5.23 4.41 39.02
CA ASP A 156 4.94 4.96 40.35
C ASP A 156 6.16 4.78 41.28
N THR A 157 6.78 5.90 41.65
CA THR A 157 8.01 5.94 42.46
C THR A 157 7.75 6.19 43.95
N SER A 158 6.49 6.22 44.40
CA SER A 158 6.12 6.55 45.78
C SER A 158 6.71 5.61 46.85
N GLY A 159 7.12 4.40 46.46
CA GLY A 159 7.77 3.41 47.33
C GLY A 159 9.28 3.22 47.11
N LEU A 160 9.94 4.02 46.27
CA LEU A 160 11.35 3.82 45.92
C LEU A 160 12.28 4.75 46.73
N PRO A 161 13.45 4.26 47.21
CA PRO A 161 14.46 5.10 47.84
C PRO A 161 14.93 6.24 46.91
N GLU A 162 15.08 7.45 47.44
CA GLU A 162 15.41 8.67 46.66
C GLU A 162 16.66 8.51 45.77
N GLU A 163 17.64 7.72 46.23
CA GLU A 163 18.87 7.44 45.48
C GLU A 163 18.60 6.68 44.17
N LYS A 164 17.62 5.76 44.15
CA LYS A 164 17.24 5.00 42.95
C LYS A 164 16.46 5.83 41.95
N VAL A 165 15.66 6.79 42.44
CA VAL A 165 14.92 7.76 41.62
C VAL A 165 15.89 8.73 40.95
N ALA A 166 16.85 9.29 41.69
CA ALA A 166 17.89 10.16 41.17
C ALA A 166 18.77 9.44 40.13
N ARG A 167 19.05 8.14 40.33
CA ARG A 167 19.78 7.34 39.36
C ARG A 167 18.98 7.13 38.08
N HIS A 168 17.69 6.77 38.14
CA HIS A 168 16.85 6.55 36.95
C HIS A 168 16.63 7.82 36.12
N LEU A 169 16.53 8.98 36.77
CA LEU A 169 16.38 10.28 36.09
C LEU A 169 17.65 10.70 35.34
N ARG A 170 18.84 10.29 35.80
CA ARG A 170 20.11 10.64 35.15
C ARG A 170 20.42 9.82 33.90
N ILE A 171 19.87 8.62 33.78
CA ILE A 171 20.13 7.73 32.64
C ILE A 171 19.10 7.91 31.52
N GLY A 172 18.06 8.73 31.72
CA GLY A 172 16.94 8.86 30.79
C GLY A 172 16.28 7.51 30.55
N GLY A 173 15.42 7.08 31.48
CA GLY A 173 14.56 5.87 31.43
C GLY A 173 14.88 4.83 30.35
N THR A 174 15.51 3.72 30.78
CA THR A 174 15.83 2.46 30.03
C THR A 174 15.87 2.51 28.51
#